data_AF-A0A1G9PDC4-F1
#
_entry.id   AF-A0A1G9PDC4-F1
#
_cell.length_a   1.000
_cell.length_b   1.000
_cell.length_c   1.000
_cell.angle_alpha   90.00
_cell.angle_beta   90.00
_cell.angle_gamma   90.00
#
_symmetry.space_group_name_H-M   'P 1'
#
loop_
_entity.id
_entity.type
_entity.pdbx_description
1 polymer ?
#
loop_
_entity_poly.entity_id
_entity_poly.type
_entity_poly.pdbx_seq_one_letter_code
_entity_poly.pdbx_strand_id
1 'polypeptide(L)'
;MTEPSETTTRSETSDDAPRTDGGTVDDRGDDVGTADTVRVMTFNVRYDTAEDGDLAWPNRKEHVASVIRFHRPDVVGLQEPLEHQLDYLREQLPAYDWVGVGRIDGEAEGEHGPVGFRRDRFTLRDHNTFWLSETPHVTGSKHPEASYPRMATWVELHDERAGATFVACNTHFEHRSARAREESAHLLRRRLTDVAGDLPTVVVGDLNCTEDDPPYRVLTAVEGDGRRLYDAQYHAIYGHHGPTLTFNRFDGETKKIDYVFVTEDASAVQHAVVADHWDGEPPSDHAPVVADVRFTN
;
A
#
# COMPACT_ATOMS: atom_id res chain seq x y z
N MET A 1 -52.68 -36.73 -65.08
CA MET A 1 -51.76 -37.85 -64.77
C MET A 1 -50.95 -37.37 -63.58
N THR A 2 -51.04 -37.88 -62.36
CA THR A 2 -51.64 -39.10 -61.81
C THR A 2 -51.57 -38.90 -60.29
N GLU A 3 -52.65 -39.08 -59.54
CA GLU A 3 -52.57 -39.56 -58.14
C GLU A 3 -52.34 -41.10 -58.18
N PRO A 4 -51.87 -41.84 -57.13
CA PRO A 4 -52.35 -41.74 -55.73
C PRO A 4 -51.41 -42.25 -54.59
N SER A 5 -51.96 -42.27 -53.35
CA SER A 5 -51.85 -43.33 -52.30
C SER A 5 -50.47 -43.67 -51.69
N GLU A 6 -50.25 -44.04 -50.41
CA GLU A 6 -51.12 -44.55 -49.33
C GLU A 6 -50.28 -44.74 -48.02
N THR A 7 -50.98 -44.77 -46.88
CA THR A 7 -50.86 -45.72 -45.73
C THR A 7 -49.67 -45.69 -44.74
N THR A 8 -49.97 -45.13 -43.56
CA THR A 8 -49.99 -45.74 -42.19
C THR A 8 -48.81 -46.59 -41.68
N THR A 9 -48.27 -46.22 -40.51
CA THR A 9 -48.23 -47.09 -39.30
C THR A 9 -47.94 -46.28 -38.02
N ARG A 10 -48.68 -46.62 -36.95
CA ARG A 10 -48.47 -46.20 -35.55
C ARG A 10 -47.33 -47.02 -34.93
N SER A 11 -46.58 -46.42 -34.01
CA SER A 11 -46.21 -47.08 -32.75
C SER A 11 -45.88 -46.06 -31.67
N GLU A 12 -46.63 -46.14 -30.57
CA GLU A 12 -46.33 -45.53 -29.29
C GLU A 12 -45.09 -46.21 -28.68
N THR A 13 -44.15 -45.41 -28.17
CA THR A 13 -43.36 -45.78 -26.98
C THR A 13 -43.07 -44.51 -26.20
N SER A 14 -43.71 -44.42 -25.04
CA SER A 14 -43.23 -43.69 -23.87
C SER A 14 -41.82 -44.15 -23.52
N ASP A 15 -40.93 -43.23 -23.14
CA ASP A 15 -40.12 -43.42 -21.95
C ASP A 15 -39.46 -42.11 -21.48
N ASP A 16 -39.55 -41.95 -20.17
CA ASP A 16 -38.97 -40.97 -19.27
C ASP A 16 -37.62 -40.38 -19.71
N ALA A 17 -37.55 -39.04 -19.76
CA ALA A 17 -36.30 -38.30 -19.64
C ALA A 17 -36.24 -37.68 -18.22
N PRO A 18 -35.16 -37.86 -17.47
CA PRO A 18 -35.10 -37.48 -16.08
C PRO A 18 -35.04 -35.96 -15.91
N ARG A 19 -35.85 -35.48 -14.98
CA ARG A 19 -35.79 -34.13 -14.41
C ARG A 19 -34.39 -33.89 -13.87
N THR A 20 -33.63 -33.02 -14.50
CA THR A 20 -32.45 -32.43 -13.86
C THR A 20 -32.95 -31.40 -12.86
N ASP A 21 -32.76 -31.76 -11.60
CA ASP A 21 -32.98 -30.94 -10.43
C ASP A 21 -32.35 -29.56 -10.65
N GLY A 22 -33.17 -28.51 -10.55
CA GLY A 22 -32.74 -27.13 -10.62
C GLY A 22 -31.96 -26.82 -9.37
N GLY A 23 -30.67 -27.15 -9.40
CA GLY A 23 -29.71 -26.74 -8.39
C GLY A 23 -29.82 -25.24 -8.21
N THR A 24 -30.24 -24.83 -7.02
CA THR A 24 -30.10 -23.49 -6.51
C THR A 24 -28.64 -23.10 -6.70
N VAL A 25 -28.39 -22.23 -7.68
CA VAL A 25 -27.16 -21.46 -7.75
C VAL A 25 -27.14 -20.67 -6.44
N ASP A 26 -26.22 -21.04 -5.54
CA ASP A 26 -25.91 -20.30 -4.34
C ASP A 26 -25.36 -18.95 -4.81
N ASP A 27 -26.27 -17.98 -4.96
CA ASP A 27 -26.00 -16.58 -5.25
C ASP A 27 -25.39 -15.93 -3.99
N ARG A 28 -24.23 -16.44 -3.58
CA ARG A 28 -23.28 -15.67 -2.78
C ARG A 28 -22.41 -14.88 -3.74
N GLY A 29 -23.05 -13.98 -4.48
CA GLY A 29 -22.40 -12.71 -4.75
C GLY A 29 -22.14 -12.09 -3.39
N ASP A 30 -20.95 -12.33 -2.84
CA ASP A 30 -20.46 -11.57 -1.69
C ASP A 30 -20.49 -10.10 -2.13
N ASP A 31 -21.53 -9.40 -1.69
CA ASP A 31 -21.57 -7.95 -1.68
C ASP A 31 -20.39 -7.53 -0.80
N VAL A 32 -19.24 -7.29 -1.42
CA VAL A 32 -18.01 -6.86 -0.75
C VAL A 32 -18.27 -5.46 -0.23
N GLY A 33 -18.89 -5.40 0.95
CA GLY A 33 -19.12 -4.16 1.65
C GLY A 33 -17.79 -3.48 1.94
N THR A 34 -17.70 -2.18 1.60
CA THR A 34 -16.58 -1.30 1.95
C THR A 34 -16.25 -1.24 3.46
N ALA A 35 -17.13 -1.78 4.31
CA ALA A 35 -16.92 -1.89 5.75
C ALA A 35 -15.81 -2.89 6.14
N ASP A 36 -15.49 -3.86 5.29
CA ASP A 36 -14.55 -4.94 5.61
C ASP A 36 -13.12 -4.66 5.11
N THR A 37 -12.88 -3.52 4.48
CA THR A 37 -11.57 -3.13 3.94
C THR A 37 -10.96 -1.97 4.71
N VAL A 38 -9.64 -1.99 4.84
CA VAL A 38 -8.81 -0.88 5.31
C VAL A 38 -8.23 -0.21 4.08
N ARG A 39 -8.56 1.07 3.86
CA ARG A 39 -7.90 1.86 2.82
C ARG A 39 -6.52 2.28 3.30
N VAL A 40 -5.48 1.83 2.61
CA VAL A 40 -4.10 2.22 2.87
C VAL A 40 -3.62 3.21 1.82
N MET A 41 -2.70 4.09 2.19
CA MET A 41 -2.04 5.03 1.28
C MET A 41 -0.53 5.05 1.54
N THR A 42 0.28 5.04 0.48
CA THR A 42 1.65 5.57 0.52
C THR A 42 1.68 6.91 -0.19
N PHE A 43 2.38 7.89 0.38
CA PHE A 43 2.56 9.18 -0.27
C PHE A 43 3.88 9.83 0.15
N ASN A 44 4.85 9.86 -0.77
CA ASN A 44 6.04 10.69 -0.59
C ASN A 44 5.61 12.15 -0.78
N VAL A 45 5.65 12.91 0.31
CA VAL A 45 5.14 14.28 0.33
C VAL A 45 6.22 15.30 0.01
N ARG A 46 7.42 14.87 -0.41
CA ARG A 46 8.57 15.72 -0.72
C ARG A 46 9.02 16.58 0.45
N TYR A 47 10.29 16.53 0.82
CA TYR A 47 10.78 17.42 1.89
C TYR A 47 10.72 18.91 1.47
N ASP A 48 10.68 19.80 2.44
CA ASP A 48 10.69 21.25 2.19
C ASP A 48 12.09 21.71 1.75
N THR A 49 12.19 22.19 0.51
CA THR A 49 13.40 22.82 -0.04
C THR A 49 13.05 24.01 -0.91
N ALA A 50 13.83 25.08 -0.78
CA ALA A 50 13.70 26.26 -1.63
C ALA A 50 14.08 25.98 -3.09
N GLU A 51 14.79 24.88 -3.37
CA GLU A 51 15.18 24.48 -4.74
C GLU A 51 13.96 24.12 -5.60
N ASP A 52 12.83 23.74 -4.98
CA ASP A 52 11.60 23.41 -5.69
C ASP A 52 10.84 24.67 -6.17
N GLY A 53 11.30 25.88 -5.84
CA GLY A 53 10.75 27.14 -6.36
C GLY A 53 9.26 27.31 -6.04
N ASP A 54 8.43 27.49 -7.07
CA ASP A 54 6.98 27.64 -6.92
C ASP A 54 6.31 26.36 -6.38
N LEU A 55 6.98 25.21 -6.49
CA LEU A 55 6.52 23.91 -5.98
C LEU A 55 7.11 23.59 -4.59
N ALA A 56 7.72 24.56 -3.92
CA ALA A 56 8.17 24.40 -2.53
C ALA A 56 6.99 24.14 -1.58
N TRP A 57 7.27 23.48 -0.45
CA TRP A 57 6.26 23.06 0.53
C TRP A 57 5.24 24.14 0.92
N PRO A 58 5.62 25.42 1.19
CA PRO A 58 4.65 26.44 1.56
C PRO A 58 3.49 26.61 0.57
N ASN A 59 3.72 26.33 -0.72
CA ASN A 59 2.75 26.50 -1.80
C ASN A 59 1.90 25.25 -2.03
N ARG A 60 2.35 24.06 -1.61
CA ARG A 60 1.68 22.78 -1.87
C ARG A 60 1.16 22.05 -0.63
N LYS A 61 1.51 22.50 0.58
CA LYS A 61 1.10 21.88 1.85
C LYS A 61 -0.40 21.63 1.95
N GLU A 62 -1.22 22.57 1.45
CA GLU A 62 -2.67 22.45 1.47
C GLU A 62 -3.18 21.45 0.44
N HIS A 63 -2.54 21.35 -0.73
CA HIS A 63 -2.84 20.32 -1.72
C HIS A 63 -2.56 18.94 -1.14
N VAL A 64 -1.40 18.73 -0.49
CA VAL A 64 -1.05 17.47 0.18
C VAL A 64 -2.09 17.10 1.24
N ALA A 65 -2.46 18.03 2.13
CA ALA A 65 -3.48 17.77 3.15
C ALA A 65 -4.85 17.48 2.52
N SER A 66 -5.21 18.20 1.44
CA SER A 66 -6.46 17.99 0.70
C SER A 66 -6.54 16.61 0.07
N VAL A 67 -5.46 16.11 -0.54
CA VAL A 67 -5.40 14.75 -1.10
C VAL A 67 -5.73 13.71 -0.02
N ILE A 68 -5.09 13.80 1.15
CA ILE A 68 -5.32 12.85 2.25
C ILE A 68 -6.77 12.95 2.75
N ARG A 69 -7.32 14.16 2.91
CA ARG A 69 -8.72 14.36 3.32
C ARG A 69 -9.74 13.90 2.29
N PHE A 70 -9.42 13.96 1.00
CA PHE A 70 -10.32 13.56 -0.08
C PHE A 70 -10.38 12.03 -0.21
N HIS A 71 -9.20 11.39 -0.27
CA HIS A 71 -9.09 9.93 -0.43
C HIS A 71 -9.39 9.17 0.86
N ARG A 72 -9.30 9.84 2.02
CA ARG A 72 -9.67 9.35 3.36
C ARG A 72 -9.07 7.97 3.66
N PRO A 73 -7.75 7.77 3.56
CA PRO A 73 -7.15 6.51 3.94
C PRO A 73 -7.42 6.21 5.42
N ASP A 74 -7.65 4.95 5.75
CA ASP A 74 -7.71 4.48 7.12
C ASP A 74 -6.32 4.44 7.75
N VAL A 75 -5.30 4.08 6.95
CA VAL A 75 -3.88 4.10 7.32
C VAL A 75 -3.06 4.77 6.21
N VAL A 76 -2.13 5.65 6.56
CA VAL A 76 -1.29 6.38 5.60
C VAL A 76 0.17 6.34 6.03
N GLY A 77 1.05 5.92 5.13
CA GLY A 77 2.50 6.07 5.25
C GLY A 77 2.97 7.29 4.46
N LEU A 78 3.69 8.20 5.11
CA LEU A 78 4.29 9.36 4.44
C LEU A 78 5.81 9.23 4.36
N GLN A 79 6.40 9.71 3.28
CA GLN A 79 7.86 9.80 3.14
C GLN A 79 8.30 11.25 2.92
N GLU A 80 9.48 11.58 3.46
CA GLU A 80 10.13 12.90 3.38
C GLU A 80 9.57 14.09 4.19
N PRO A 81 8.48 14.04 4.99
CA PRO A 81 8.13 15.22 5.75
C PRO A 81 9.23 15.53 6.78
N LEU A 82 9.70 16.77 6.80
CA LEU A 82 10.42 17.32 7.96
C LEU A 82 9.43 17.60 9.10
N GLU A 83 9.91 17.78 10.33
CA GLU A 83 9.06 17.97 11.52
C GLU A 83 7.98 19.05 11.30
N HIS A 84 8.33 20.23 10.75
CA HIS A 84 7.36 21.30 10.52
C HIS A 84 6.31 20.98 9.45
N GLN A 85 6.65 20.11 8.49
CA GLN A 85 5.68 19.61 7.50
C GLN A 85 4.72 18.62 8.17
N LEU A 86 5.27 17.73 9.02
CA LEU A 86 4.48 16.77 9.78
C LEU A 86 3.56 17.47 10.78
N ASP A 87 4.02 18.52 11.45
CA ASP A 87 3.21 19.34 12.35
C ASP A 87 2.02 19.98 11.64
N TYR A 88 2.26 20.57 10.46
CA TYR A 88 1.16 21.07 9.63
C TYR A 88 0.15 19.98 9.30
N LEU A 89 0.61 18.79 8.90
CA LEU A 89 -0.28 17.67 8.58
C LEU A 89 -1.05 17.16 9.80
N ARG A 90 -0.43 17.10 10.99
CA ARG A 90 -1.12 16.77 12.26
C ARG A 90 -2.24 17.75 12.56
N GLU A 91 -2.01 19.04 12.35
CA GLU A 91 -3.03 20.08 12.52
C GLU A 91 -4.17 19.96 11.51
N GLN A 92 -3.86 19.69 10.24
CA GLN A 92 -4.84 19.59 9.16
C GLN A 92 -5.60 18.26 9.11
N LEU A 93 -5.09 17.22 9.79
CA LEU A 93 -5.63 15.86 9.81
C LEU A 93 -5.94 15.40 11.24
N PRO A 94 -6.81 16.12 11.99
CA PRO A 94 -7.06 15.84 13.41
C PRO A 94 -7.85 14.55 13.66
N ALA A 95 -8.24 13.81 12.62
CA ALA A 95 -8.85 12.48 12.74
C ALA A 95 -7.82 11.34 12.80
N TYR A 96 -6.53 11.66 12.64
CA TYR A 96 -5.44 10.68 12.60
C TYR A 96 -4.57 10.80 13.84
N ASP A 97 -4.15 9.66 14.36
CA ASP A 97 -2.99 9.58 15.24
C ASP A 97 -1.77 9.20 14.41
N TRP A 98 -0.58 9.65 14.83
CA TRP A 98 0.64 9.54 14.05
C TRP A 98 1.75 8.91 14.90
N VAL A 99 2.42 7.92 14.33
CA VAL A 99 3.61 7.29 14.90
C VAL A 99 4.76 7.49 13.93
N GLY A 100 5.94 7.84 14.45
CA GLY A 100 7.17 8.00 13.67
C GLY A 100 8.06 9.07 14.28
N VAL A 101 9.35 8.98 13.99
CA VAL A 101 10.39 9.88 14.52
C VAL A 101 11.31 10.36 13.40
N GLY A 102 12.09 11.41 13.66
CA GLY A 102 13.11 11.92 12.77
C GLY A 102 14.25 10.91 12.58
N ARG A 103 14.71 10.72 11.34
CA ARG A 103 15.68 9.67 11.02
C ARG A 103 17.10 9.89 11.57
N ILE A 104 17.44 11.09 12.04
CA ILE A 104 18.81 11.42 12.47
C ILE A 104 18.98 11.16 13.97
N ASP A 105 18.09 11.70 14.79
CA ASP A 105 18.18 11.70 16.26
C ASP A 105 17.11 10.85 16.95
N GLY A 106 16.17 10.28 16.18
CA GLY A 106 15.05 9.51 16.74
C GLY A 106 14.03 10.40 17.45
N GLU A 107 14.06 11.71 17.19
CA GLU A 107 13.16 12.72 17.72
C GLU A 107 12.61 13.56 16.56
N ALA A 108 13.17 14.74 16.30
CA ALA A 108 12.67 15.70 15.31
C ALA A 108 13.66 16.00 14.16
N GLU A 109 14.91 15.53 14.24
CA GLU A 109 15.93 15.85 13.24
C GLU A 109 15.85 14.94 12.01
N GLY A 110 15.82 15.58 10.85
CA GLY A 110 15.78 14.95 9.53
C GLY A 110 14.36 14.64 9.06
N GLU A 111 14.29 13.94 7.93
CA GLU A 111 13.01 13.46 7.39
C GLU A 111 12.42 12.37 8.29
N HIS A 112 11.10 12.40 8.43
CA HIS A 112 10.31 11.37 9.08
C HIS A 112 9.80 10.36 8.05
N GLY A 113 9.36 9.21 8.56
CA GLY A 113 8.65 8.18 7.81
C GLY A 113 7.45 7.71 8.62
N PRO A 114 6.46 8.58 8.90
CA PRO A 114 5.43 8.28 9.87
C PRO A 114 4.34 7.36 9.29
N VAL A 115 3.65 6.66 10.19
CA VAL A 115 2.37 5.98 9.92
C VAL A 115 1.27 6.75 10.63
N GLY A 116 0.32 7.27 9.87
CA GLY A 116 -0.92 7.86 10.35
C GLY A 116 -2.06 6.85 10.28
N PHE A 117 -2.95 6.81 11.28
CA PHE A 117 -4.12 5.93 11.26
C PHE A 117 -5.34 6.57 11.92
N ARG A 118 -6.53 6.17 11.48
CA ARG A 118 -7.82 6.71 11.95
C ARG A 118 -8.11 6.32 13.41
N ARG A 119 -8.12 7.32 14.30
CA ARG A 119 -8.34 7.12 15.74
C ARG A 119 -9.75 6.66 16.11
N ASP A 120 -10.71 6.85 15.20
CA ASP A 120 -12.11 6.40 15.35
C ASP A 120 -12.34 4.96 14.84
N ARG A 121 -11.28 4.29 14.38
CA ARG A 121 -11.35 2.92 13.85
C ARG A 121 -10.36 1.98 14.53
N PHE A 122 -9.15 2.45 14.84
CA PHE A 122 -8.09 1.57 15.32
C PHE A 122 -7.67 1.84 16.75
N THR A 123 -7.40 0.76 17.47
CA THR A 123 -6.63 0.77 18.72
C THR A 123 -5.18 0.40 18.42
N LEU A 124 -4.24 1.28 18.78
CA LEU A 124 -2.80 1.01 18.69
C LEU A 124 -2.38 0.01 19.77
N ARG A 125 -1.81 -1.13 19.37
CA ARG A 125 -1.39 -2.22 20.26
C ARG A 125 0.10 -2.16 20.58
N ASP A 126 0.90 -1.98 19.54
CA ASP A 126 2.35 -1.80 19.65
C ASP A 126 2.85 -0.96 18.47
N HIS A 127 4.06 -0.41 18.61
CA HIS A 127 4.71 0.31 17.53
C HIS A 127 6.20 0.48 17.79
N ASN A 128 6.96 0.67 16.71
CA ASN A 128 8.34 1.12 16.82
C ASN A 128 8.85 1.71 15.50
N THR A 129 10.04 2.30 15.55
CA THR A 129 10.86 2.64 14.38
C THR A 129 12.19 1.91 14.48
N PHE A 130 12.68 1.39 13.34
CA PHE A 130 14.03 0.82 13.25
C PHE A 130 14.76 1.36 12.02
N TRP A 131 16.08 1.45 12.12
CA TRP A 131 16.96 1.95 11.07
C TRP A 131 17.38 0.84 10.11
N LEU A 132 17.48 1.16 8.82
CA LEU A 132 17.88 0.25 7.77
C LEU A 132 19.41 0.18 7.69
N SER A 133 19.99 -0.49 8.68
CA SER A 133 21.43 -0.63 8.88
C SER A 133 21.77 -1.98 9.52
N GLU A 134 23.06 -2.26 9.69
CA GLU A 134 23.53 -3.44 10.45
C GLU A 134 23.18 -3.36 11.95
N THR A 135 22.85 -2.16 12.45
CA THR A 135 22.48 -1.89 13.85
C THR A 135 21.10 -1.22 13.92
N PRO A 136 20.01 -1.93 13.55
CA PRO A 136 18.69 -1.33 13.32
C PRO A 136 18.04 -0.68 14.57
N HIS A 137 18.55 -1.00 15.75
CA HIS A 137 18.13 -0.45 17.04
C HIS A 137 18.94 0.79 17.46
N VAL A 138 20.01 1.13 16.73
CA VAL A 138 20.82 2.32 16.99
C VAL A 138 20.26 3.46 16.16
N THR A 139 19.72 4.45 16.85
CA THR A 139 19.22 5.70 16.29
C THR A 139 20.24 6.36 15.36
N GLY A 140 19.78 6.82 14.19
CA GLY A 140 20.61 7.50 13.20
C GLY A 140 21.64 6.60 12.50
N SER A 141 21.61 5.29 12.74
CA SER A 141 22.51 4.36 12.05
C SER A 141 22.14 4.24 10.56
N LYS A 142 23.14 3.94 9.74
CA LYS A 142 22.96 3.80 8.30
C LYS A 142 23.84 2.70 7.73
N HIS A 143 23.41 2.10 6.63
CA HIS A 143 24.29 1.28 5.81
C HIS A 143 25.54 2.10 5.39
N PRO A 144 26.76 1.54 5.37
CA PRO A 144 27.98 2.29 5.05
C PRO A 144 27.95 3.04 3.72
N GLU A 145 27.26 2.47 2.71
CA GLU A 145 27.09 3.09 1.39
C GLU A 145 25.86 4.01 1.28
N ALA A 146 25.04 4.13 2.32
CA ALA A 146 23.88 5.01 2.31
C ALA A 146 24.31 6.47 2.50
N SER A 147 23.67 7.38 1.75
CA SER A 147 23.90 8.82 1.90
C SER A 147 23.40 9.31 3.26
N TYR A 148 22.21 8.84 3.65
CA TYR A 148 21.52 9.20 4.89
C TYR A 148 21.04 7.96 5.63
N PRO A 149 20.82 8.05 6.95
CA PRO A 149 20.03 7.07 7.68
C PRO A 149 18.68 6.87 6.98
N ARG A 150 18.21 5.62 6.93
CA ARG A 150 16.90 5.24 6.40
C ARG A 150 16.22 4.38 7.45
N MET A 151 14.90 4.33 7.44
CA MET A 151 14.15 3.67 8.51
C MET A 151 12.85 3.06 8.02
N ALA A 152 12.28 2.23 8.88
CA ALA A 152 10.92 1.75 8.76
C ALA A 152 10.20 1.96 10.09
N THR A 153 9.00 2.52 10.01
CA THR A 153 8.09 2.74 11.14
C THR A 153 6.93 1.79 11.00
N TRP A 154 6.59 1.07 12.06
CA TRP A 154 5.46 0.15 12.04
C TRP A 154 4.55 0.36 13.24
N VAL A 155 3.28 0.00 13.03
CA VAL A 155 2.22 0.00 14.03
C VAL A 155 1.47 -1.34 13.96
N GLU A 156 1.20 -1.93 15.11
CA GLU A 156 0.23 -3.01 15.26
C GLU A 156 -1.12 -2.38 15.63
N LEU A 157 -2.12 -2.59 14.79
CA LEU A 157 -3.45 -1.99 14.92
C LEU A 157 -4.50 -3.07 15.09
N HIS A 158 -5.40 -2.87 16.04
CA HIS A 158 -6.64 -3.61 16.11
C HIS A 158 -7.77 -2.80 15.48
N ASP A 159 -8.40 -3.33 14.43
CA ASP A 159 -9.55 -2.73 13.78
C ASP A 159 -10.82 -3.03 14.57
N GLU A 160 -11.37 -2.01 15.23
CA GLU A 160 -12.58 -2.13 16.05
C GLU A 160 -13.84 -2.40 15.21
N ARG A 161 -13.80 -2.16 13.89
CA ARG A 161 -14.92 -2.43 12.98
C ARG A 161 -14.90 -3.87 12.47
N ALA A 162 -13.72 -4.34 12.05
CA ALA A 162 -13.57 -5.68 11.46
C ALA A 162 -13.23 -6.76 12.50
N GLY A 163 -12.79 -6.39 13.70
CA GLY A 163 -12.32 -7.34 14.73
C GLY A 163 -11.00 -8.03 14.38
N ALA A 164 -10.23 -7.46 13.45
CA ALA A 164 -8.95 -8.00 12.96
C ALA A 164 -7.77 -7.23 13.54
N THR A 165 -6.64 -7.91 13.71
CA THR A 165 -5.37 -7.26 14.09
C THR A 165 -4.37 -7.42 12.96
N PHE A 166 -3.66 -6.35 12.61
CA PHE A 166 -2.69 -6.35 11.53
C PHE A 166 -1.54 -5.39 11.82
N VAL A 167 -0.43 -5.55 11.10
CA VAL A 167 0.69 -4.62 11.12
C VAL A 167 0.69 -3.74 9.88
N ALA A 168 0.82 -2.44 10.05
CA ALA A 168 1.14 -1.51 8.97
C ALA A 168 2.55 -0.98 9.14
N CYS A 169 3.35 -1.06 8.07
CA CYS A 169 4.74 -0.62 8.06
C CYS A 169 4.98 0.38 6.93
N ASN A 170 5.55 1.53 7.25
CA ASN A 170 5.99 2.53 6.28
C ASN A 170 7.52 2.56 6.20
N THR A 171 8.08 2.68 5.00
CA THR A 171 9.52 2.80 4.81
C THR A 171 9.89 3.74 3.66
N HIS A 172 11.12 4.24 3.69
CA HIS A 172 11.72 4.99 2.59
C HIS A 172 13.15 4.50 2.39
N PHE A 173 13.44 3.88 1.25
CA PHE A 173 14.75 3.34 0.94
C PHE A 173 15.71 4.40 0.40
N GLU A 174 16.99 4.03 0.32
CA GLU A 174 18.05 4.92 -0.10
C GLU A 174 18.05 5.16 -1.64
N HIS A 175 18.28 6.38 -2.10
CA HIS A 175 18.13 6.75 -3.52
C HIS A 175 19.38 6.54 -4.40
N ARG A 176 20.59 6.47 -3.83
CA ARG A 176 21.88 6.42 -4.56
C ARG A 176 22.53 5.04 -4.62
N SER A 177 22.69 4.38 -3.49
CA SER A 177 23.34 3.06 -3.36
C SER A 177 22.34 1.94 -3.59
N ALA A 178 22.51 1.26 -4.74
CA ALA A 178 21.78 0.03 -5.04
C ALA A 178 22.01 -1.05 -3.97
N ARG A 179 23.24 -1.15 -3.44
CA ARG A 179 23.59 -2.10 -2.40
C ARG A 179 22.84 -1.83 -1.10
N ALA A 180 22.76 -0.56 -0.68
CA ALA A 180 22.01 -0.17 0.52
C ALA A 180 20.52 -0.50 0.38
N ARG A 181 19.93 -0.31 -0.81
CA ARG A 181 18.53 -0.69 -1.05
C ARG A 181 18.30 -2.20 -0.97
N GLU A 182 19.19 -3.00 -1.56
CA GLU A 182 19.07 -4.46 -1.54
C GLU A 182 19.17 -5.00 -0.11
N GLU A 183 20.16 -4.54 0.66
CA GLU A 183 20.31 -4.90 2.08
C GLU A 183 19.13 -4.42 2.93
N SER A 184 18.56 -3.26 2.60
CA SER A 184 17.33 -2.76 3.24
C SER A 184 16.14 -3.69 2.98
N ALA A 185 15.98 -4.23 1.78
CA ALA A 185 14.91 -5.20 1.47
C ALA A 185 15.05 -6.48 2.28
N HIS A 186 16.27 -7.03 2.37
CA HIS A 186 16.56 -8.21 3.19
C HIS A 186 16.27 -7.96 4.67
N LEU A 187 16.74 -6.84 5.21
CA LEU A 187 16.50 -6.46 6.59
C LEU A 187 15.02 -6.22 6.88
N LEU A 188 14.30 -5.56 5.98
CA LEU A 188 12.87 -5.30 6.13
C LEU A 188 12.09 -6.61 6.25
N ARG A 189 12.34 -7.61 5.40
CA ARG A 189 11.68 -8.93 5.51
C ARG A 189 11.92 -9.59 6.87
N ARG A 190 13.17 -9.60 7.35
CA ARG A 190 13.52 -10.17 8.67
C ARG A 190 12.77 -9.47 9.78
N ARG A 191 12.83 -8.14 9.81
CA ARG A 191 12.23 -7.34 10.87
C ARG A 191 10.71 -7.41 10.86
N LEU A 192 10.08 -7.46 9.68
CA LEU A 192 8.64 -7.67 9.58
C LEU A 192 8.22 -9.02 10.18
N THR A 193 8.97 -10.09 9.91
CA THR A 193 8.72 -11.39 10.55
C THR A 193 8.89 -11.30 12.07
N ASP A 194 9.91 -10.60 12.57
CA ASP A 194 10.12 -10.45 14.02
C ASP A 194 9.00 -9.67 14.72
N VAL A 195 8.48 -8.59 14.09
CA VAL A 195 7.51 -7.69 14.74
C VAL A 195 6.06 -8.10 14.50
N ALA A 196 5.73 -8.65 13.33
CA ALA A 196 4.37 -9.06 13.00
C ALA A 196 4.07 -10.51 13.39
N GLY A 197 5.11 -11.37 13.49
CA GLY A 197 4.91 -12.81 13.58
C GLY A 197 4.02 -13.30 12.43
N ASP A 198 2.89 -13.90 12.79
CA ASP A 198 1.89 -14.44 11.86
C ASP A 198 0.77 -13.43 11.53
N LEU A 199 0.80 -12.20 12.05
CA LEU A 199 -0.25 -11.21 11.78
C LEU A 199 -0.24 -10.77 10.31
N PRO A 200 -1.42 -10.54 9.70
CA PRO A 200 -1.50 -9.90 8.39
C PRO A 200 -0.76 -8.57 8.38
N THR A 201 -0.01 -8.31 7.33
CA THR A 201 0.88 -7.14 7.25
C THR A 201 0.68 -6.41 5.92
N VAL A 202 0.62 -5.08 6.00
CA VAL A 202 0.71 -4.18 4.86
C VAL A 202 1.98 -3.35 4.97
N VAL A 203 2.73 -3.27 3.87
CA VAL A 203 3.94 -2.45 3.76
C VAL A 203 3.70 -1.38 2.71
N VAL A 204 3.96 -0.13 3.06
CA VAL A 204 3.78 1.03 2.21
C VAL A 204 5.12 1.78 2.14
N GLY A 205 5.45 2.41 1.02
CA GLY A 205 6.68 3.20 0.98
C GLY A 205 7.21 3.55 -0.40
N ASP A 206 8.16 4.49 -0.38
CA ASP A 206 9.04 4.80 -1.50
C ASP A 206 10.30 3.92 -1.40
N LEU A 207 10.46 3.00 -2.35
CA LEU A 207 11.60 2.08 -2.37
C LEU A 207 12.78 2.59 -3.20
N ASN A 208 12.65 3.72 -3.89
CA ASN A 208 13.66 4.24 -4.81
C ASN A 208 14.16 3.20 -5.81
N CYS A 209 13.32 2.21 -6.14
CA CYS A 209 13.64 1.13 -7.05
C CYS A 209 12.42 0.73 -7.88
N THR A 210 12.69 0.27 -9.09
CA THR A 210 11.70 -0.30 -9.99
C THR A 210 11.56 -1.80 -9.74
N GLU A 211 10.59 -2.42 -10.39
CA GLU A 211 10.32 -3.86 -10.29
C GLU A 211 11.45 -4.73 -10.88
N ASP A 212 12.28 -4.13 -11.74
CA ASP A 212 13.45 -4.77 -12.34
C ASP A 212 14.69 -4.75 -11.42
N ASP A 213 14.61 -4.06 -10.29
CA ASP A 213 15.73 -3.92 -9.37
C ASP A 213 15.77 -5.03 -8.30
N PRO A 214 16.97 -5.39 -7.79
CA PRO A 214 17.11 -6.40 -6.74
C PRO A 214 16.22 -6.21 -5.50
N PRO A 215 16.03 -5.00 -4.94
CA PRO A 215 15.22 -4.84 -3.72
C PRO A 215 13.77 -5.31 -3.90
N TYR A 216 13.14 -4.97 -5.02
CA TYR A 216 11.77 -5.43 -5.32
C TYR A 216 11.71 -6.96 -5.42
N ARG A 217 12.67 -7.57 -6.11
CA ARG A 217 12.76 -9.04 -6.24
C ARG A 217 12.96 -9.71 -4.89
N VAL A 218 13.78 -9.13 -4.01
CA VAL A 218 14.00 -9.65 -2.65
C VAL A 218 12.70 -9.62 -1.85
N LEU A 219 11.94 -8.51 -1.89
CA LEU A 219 10.67 -8.38 -1.17
C LEU A 219 9.61 -9.37 -1.68
N THR A 220 9.56 -9.60 -2.99
CA THR A 220 8.52 -10.42 -3.65
C THR A 220 8.89 -11.89 -3.83
N ALA A 221 10.12 -12.28 -3.50
CA ALA A 221 10.62 -13.64 -3.64
C ALA A 221 9.93 -14.62 -2.68
N VAL A 222 9.63 -15.82 -3.21
CA VAL A 222 9.08 -16.95 -2.43
C VAL A 222 10.04 -17.38 -1.34
N GLU A 223 11.32 -17.51 -1.68
CA GLU A 223 12.38 -17.81 -0.71
C GLU A 223 13.02 -16.51 -0.21
N GLY A 224 13.61 -16.54 0.98
CA GLY A 224 14.35 -15.41 1.55
C GLY A 224 14.17 -15.24 3.05
N ASP A 225 14.63 -14.10 3.56
CA ASP A 225 14.82 -13.86 4.99
C ASP A 225 13.54 -13.47 5.74
N GLY A 226 12.40 -14.05 5.43
CA GLY A 226 11.13 -13.74 6.10
C GLY A 226 9.92 -13.98 5.21
N ARG A 227 8.77 -13.39 5.58
CA ARG A 227 7.53 -13.56 4.82
C ARG A 227 7.63 -12.91 3.44
N ARG A 228 7.01 -13.55 2.44
CA ARG A 228 6.90 -13.01 1.08
C ARG A 228 5.90 -11.86 1.07
N LEU A 229 6.21 -10.82 0.31
CA LEU A 229 5.31 -9.72 0.05
C LEU A 229 4.71 -9.80 -1.37
N TYR A 230 3.45 -9.41 -1.51
CA TYR A 230 2.70 -9.38 -2.76
C TYR A 230 2.40 -7.92 -3.13
N ASP A 231 2.80 -7.51 -4.33
CA ASP A 231 2.53 -6.16 -4.82
C ASP A 231 1.02 -6.01 -5.11
N ALA A 232 0.36 -5.11 -4.39
CA ALA A 232 -1.07 -4.89 -4.51
C ALA A 232 -1.48 -4.45 -5.92
N GLN A 233 -0.61 -3.81 -6.70
CA GLN A 233 -0.91 -3.46 -8.10
C GLN A 233 -1.20 -4.69 -8.97
N TYR A 234 -0.48 -5.78 -8.74
CA TYR A 234 -0.60 -7.01 -9.53
C TYR A 234 -1.55 -8.04 -8.90
N HIS A 235 -1.83 -7.91 -7.62
CA HIS A 235 -2.62 -8.86 -6.85
C HIS A 235 -3.98 -8.33 -6.42
N ALA A 236 -4.34 -7.09 -6.75
CA ALA A 236 -5.67 -6.55 -6.49
C ALA A 236 -6.76 -7.32 -7.25
N ILE A 237 -7.82 -7.72 -6.55
CA ILE A 237 -8.95 -8.49 -7.10
C ILE A 237 -9.62 -7.76 -8.28
N TYR A 238 -9.86 -6.45 -8.15
CA TYR A 238 -10.45 -5.63 -9.22
C TYR A 238 -9.41 -5.01 -10.16
N GLY A 239 -8.14 -5.40 -10.01
CA GLY A 239 -7.04 -4.86 -10.78
C GLY A 239 -6.63 -3.44 -10.38
N HIS A 240 -5.76 -2.87 -11.21
CA HIS A 240 -5.16 -1.56 -11.01
C HIS A 240 -5.95 -0.45 -11.71
N HIS A 241 -6.10 0.69 -11.03
CA HIS A 241 -6.71 1.92 -11.56
C HIS A 241 -5.72 3.09 -11.60
N GLY A 242 -5.86 3.95 -12.60
CA GLY A 242 -5.02 5.14 -12.77
C GLY A 242 -3.73 4.88 -13.56
N PRO A 243 -2.74 5.79 -13.50
CA PRO A 243 -1.43 5.59 -14.10
C PRO A 243 -0.64 4.50 -13.37
N THR A 244 0.39 3.97 -14.02
CA THR A 244 1.26 2.94 -13.43
C THR A 244 2.52 3.50 -12.76
N LEU A 245 2.88 4.75 -13.06
CA LEU A 245 4.09 5.39 -12.56
C LEU A 245 3.74 6.30 -11.39
N THR A 246 4.65 6.43 -10.44
CA THR A 246 4.41 7.15 -9.19
C THR A 246 5.30 8.38 -9.04
N PHE A 247 6.54 8.32 -9.52
CA PHE A 247 7.47 9.45 -9.46
C PHE A 247 7.34 10.35 -10.69
N ASN A 248 6.96 11.61 -10.47
CA ASN A 248 6.69 12.61 -11.48
C ASN A 248 7.67 13.80 -11.53
N ARG A 249 8.58 13.95 -10.54
CA ARG A 249 9.60 15.04 -10.50
C ARG A 249 9.02 16.46 -10.69
N PHE A 250 7.71 16.66 -10.55
CA PHE A 250 6.98 17.85 -10.98
C PHE A 250 7.01 18.18 -12.48
N ASP A 251 7.64 17.36 -13.33
CA ASP A 251 7.73 17.59 -14.79
C ASP A 251 7.09 16.47 -15.63
N GLY A 252 6.63 15.39 -14.99
CA GLY A 252 5.90 14.28 -15.59
C GLY A 252 6.36 12.92 -15.07
N GLU A 253 5.48 11.91 -15.16
CA GLU A 253 5.76 10.56 -14.66
C GLU A 253 6.96 9.90 -15.34
N THR A 254 7.90 9.38 -14.53
CA THR A 254 9.13 8.75 -15.03
C THR A 254 9.31 7.31 -14.56
N LYS A 255 8.84 6.94 -13.36
CA LYS A 255 9.08 5.61 -12.76
C LYS A 255 7.99 5.22 -11.76
N LYS A 256 7.76 3.91 -11.60
CA LYS A 256 7.10 3.34 -10.42
C LYS A 256 8.16 3.03 -9.38
N ILE A 257 8.13 3.73 -8.26
CA ILE A 257 9.04 3.51 -7.12
C ILE A 257 8.32 3.51 -5.75
N ASP A 258 7.02 3.79 -5.75
CA ASP A 258 6.17 3.76 -4.57
C ASP A 258 5.25 2.56 -4.63
N TYR A 259 5.14 1.82 -3.52
CA TYR A 259 4.49 0.52 -3.51
C TYR A 259 3.56 0.37 -2.32
N VAL A 260 2.52 -0.43 -2.53
CA VAL A 260 1.75 -1.08 -1.47
C VAL A 260 1.95 -2.58 -1.62
N PHE A 261 2.50 -3.20 -0.59
CA PHE A 261 2.64 -4.64 -0.50
C PHE A 261 1.77 -5.22 0.62
N VAL A 262 1.35 -6.46 0.45
CA VAL A 262 0.61 -7.23 1.46
C VAL A 262 1.22 -8.60 1.67
N THR A 263 1.05 -9.20 2.83
CA THR A 263 1.35 -10.63 3.06
C THR A 263 0.25 -11.54 2.53
N GLU A 264 0.47 -12.85 2.49
CA GLU A 264 -0.46 -13.84 1.89
C GLU A 264 -1.82 -13.97 2.58
N ASP A 265 -1.89 -13.60 3.85
CA ASP A 265 -3.06 -13.54 4.74
C ASP A 265 -3.77 -12.17 4.70
N ALA A 266 -3.43 -11.36 3.70
CA ALA A 266 -4.12 -10.13 3.37
C ALA A 266 -4.49 -10.14 1.88
N SER A 267 -5.64 -9.56 1.55
CA SER A 267 -6.15 -9.49 0.19
C SER A 267 -6.26 -8.03 -0.24
N ALA A 268 -5.49 -7.64 -1.26
CA ALA A 268 -5.73 -6.39 -1.96
C ALA A 268 -7.04 -6.52 -2.78
N VAL A 269 -8.04 -5.73 -2.44
CA VAL A 269 -9.33 -5.71 -3.15
C VAL A 269 -9.25 -4.77 -4.35
N GLN A 270 -8.70 -3.57 -4.14
CA GLN A 270 -8.51 -2.56 -5.16
C GLN A 270 -7.15 -1.88 -4.97
N HIS A 271 -6.54 -1.44 -6.07
CA HIS A 271 -5.31 -0.66 -6.05
C HIS A 271 -5.40 0.49 -7.06
N ALA A 272 -4.90 1.67 -6.71
CA ALA A 272 -4.77 2.78 -7.64
C ALA A 272 -3.53 3.61 -7.37
N VAL A 273 -2.96 4.18 -8.44
CA VAL A 273 -2.16 5.41 -8.32
C VAL A 273 -3.10 6.56 -8.64
N VAL A 274 -3.11 7.60 -7.83
CA VAL A 274 -4.04 8.73 -8.00
C VAL A 274 -3.29 9.97 -8.47
N ALA A 275 -3.58 10.42 -9.69
CA ALA A 275 -2.90 11.55 -10.34
C ALA A 275 -3.60 12.89 -10.03
N ASP A 276 -3.86 13.16 -8.76
CA ASP A 276 -4.46 14.44 -8.35
C ASP A 276 -3.56 15.62 -8.72
N HIS A 277 -4.15 16.67 -9.29
CA HIS A 277 -3.44 17.89 -9.68
C HIS A 277 -4.34 19.12 -9.55
N TRP A 278 -3.75 20.29 -9.28
CA TRP A 278 -4.41 21.59 -9.28
C TRP A 278 -3.97 22.35 -10.52
N ASP A 279 -4.83 22.39 -11.54
CA ASP A 279 -4.55 23.10 -12.80
C ASP A 279 -3.21 22.70 -13.48
N GLY A 280 -2.83 21.43 -13.34
CA GLY A 280 -1.59 20.87 -13.88
C GLY A 280 -0.44 20.79 -12.87
N GLU A 281 -0.61 21.32 -11.66
CA GLU A 281 0.39 21.26 -10.58
C GLU A 281 0.12 20.06 -9.67
N PRO A 282 1.04 19.08 -9.59
CA PRO A 282 0.88 17.97 -8.66
C PRO A 282 1.19 18.41 -7.22
N PRO A 283 0.56 17.79 -6.20
CA PRO A 283 0.78 18.12 -4.78
C PRO A 283 2.18 17.73 -4.26
N SER A 284 2.89 16.86 -4.98
CA SER A 284 4.22 16.35 -4.69
C SER A 284 4.87 15.84 -5.97
N ASP A 285 6.19 15.62 -5.95
CA ASP A 285 6.90 14.94 -7.05
C ASP A 285 6.60 13.43 -7.10
N HIS A 286 5.74 12.94 -6.22
CA HIS A 286 5.16 11.61 -6.27
C HIS A 286 3.62 11.67 -6.32
N ALA A 287 3.01 10.74 -7.05
CA ALA A 287 1.58 10.48 -6.98
C ALA A 287 1.29 9.53 -5.81
N PRO A 288 0.26 9.79 -4.99
CA PRO A 288 -0.15 8.85 -3.95
C PRO A 288 -0.56 7.51 -4.56
N VAL A 289 -0.25 6.42 -3.85
CA VAL A 289 -0.76 5.09 -4.16
C VAL A 289 -1.73 4.69 -3.07
N VAL A 290 -2.91 4.23 -3.46
CA VAL A 290 -3.96 3.76 -2.54
C VAL A 290 -4.31 2.31 -2.82
N ALA A 291 -4.63 1.57 -1.78
CA ALA A 291 -5.21 0.25 -1.92
C ALA A 291 -6.27 0.00 -0.84
N ASP A 292 -7.30 -0.75 -1.19
CA ASP A 292 -8.28 -1.24 -0.22
C ASP A 292 -7.89 -2.69 0.12
N VAL A 293 -7.50 -2.92 1.37
CA VAL A 293 -6.94 -4.20 1.82
C VAL A 293 -7.86 -4.84 2.84
N ARG A 294 -8.15 -6.13 2.68
CA ARG A 294 -8.82 -6.95 3.68
C ARG A 294 -7.78 -7.78 4.44
N PHE A 295 -7.82 -7.73 5.76
CA PHE A 295 -6.99 -8.55 6.63
C PHE A 295 -7.83 -9.71 7.17
N THR A 296 -7.35 -10.95 6.98
CA THR A 296 -8.03 -12.14 7.50
C THR A 296 -7.23 -12.69 8.67
N ASN A 297 -7.87 -12.85 9.83
CA ASN A 297 -7.32 -13.59 10.97
C ASN A 297 -7.35 -15.10 10.72
#